data_AF-A0A1W2TSQ8-F1
#
_entry.id   AF-A0A1W2TSQ8-F1
#
_cell.length_a   1.000
_cell.length_b   1.000
_cell.length_c   1.000
_cell.angle_alpha   90.00
_cell.angle_beta   90.00
_cell.angle_gamma   90.00
#
_symmetry.space_group_name_H-M   'P 1'
#
loop_
_entity.id
_entity.type
_entity.pdbx_description
1 polymer ?
#
loop_
_entity_poly.entity_id
_entity_poly.type
_entity_poly.pdbx_seq_one_letter_code
_entity_poly.pdbx_strand_id
1 'polypeptide(L)'
;MSKLPIKIQVGIRDSWDSKDASAQKAIQALRDLVGIGVFVTPEWPLLHAELGAFYPDKATFVPSVTAAVEACCTALAGLLDDDANADWSDTLLERADGHIRLFLEVSKGRDMGIAWSDQQRGFVITLPRAAVPSHSYMISFFGPGLLRVFESAGGQHDASPLAAETKTTSAEAADDWADVVVDKSASGGRVVSVVESAPRQQYQSAPQTAAAVPAAPGFDLMPDVGIVSRPDDLLLKPPYHLIVQGAGSSQIDVQCSHSPTLQFLSDYLKKWSKTNHNNTTRPPAAEVKIHQSAFGLGVVYDRLTISSDSRYTGQLVSPTILLSLIEGVLGYKSVSSDVSSWTFRREVEFKSSRY
;
A
#
# COMPACT_ATOMS: atom_id res chain seq x y z
N MET A 1 -11.98 -16.60 21.36
CA MET A 1 -13.17 -15.72 21.21
C MET A 1 -13.11 -14.67 22.31
N SER A 2 -12.57 -13.48 22.00
CA SER A 2 -12.49 -12.36 22.94
C SER A 2 -13.90 -11.83 23.23
N LYS A 3 -14.35 -11.93 24.48
CA LYS A 3 -15.67 -11.42 24.88
C LYS A 3 -15.67 -9.88 24.85
N LEU A 4 -16.55 -9.31 24.02
CA LEU A 4 -16.81 -7.87 23.98
C LEU A 4 -17.35 -7.37 25.34
N PRO A 5 -17.03 -6.12 25.76
CA PRO A 5 -17.63 -5.52 26.95
C PRO A 5 -19.16 -5.50 26.89
N ILE A 6 -19.83 -5.71 28.03
CA ILE A 6 -21.30 -5.80 28.13
C ILE A 6 -22.00 -4.57 27.50
N LYS A 7 -21.49 -3.36 27.76
CA LYS A 7 -22.08 -2.13 27.19
C LYS A 7 -22.09 -2.12 25.66
N ILE A 8 -21.08 -2.74 25.04
CA ILE A 8 -20.96 -2.83 23.58
C ILE A 8 -21.87 -3.93 23.05
N GLN A 9 -21.99 -5.05 23.76
CA GLN A 9 -22.97 -6.09 23.41
C GLN A 9 -24.41 -5.56 23.46
N VAL A 10 -24.73 -4.75 24.47
CA VAL A 10 -26.03 -4.05 24.56
C VAL A 10 -26.19 -3.06 23.41
N GLY A 11 -25.17 -2.26 23.10
CA GLY A 11 -25.19 -1.36 21.94
C GLY A 11 -25.40 -2.08 20.61
N ILE A 12 -24.76 -3.24 20.40
CA ILE A 12 -24.94 -4.06 19.19
C ILE A 12 -26.39 -4.56 19.12
N ARG A 13 -26.92 -5.11 20.22
CA ARG A 13 -28.31 -5.57 20.27
C ARG A 13 -29.29 -4.44 19.93
N ASP A 14 -29.09 -3.27 20.53
CA ASP A 14 -30.06 -2.18 20.49
C ASP A 14 -29.94 -1.32 19.21
N SER A 15 -28.72 -1.12 18.70
CA SER A 15 -28.44 -0.23 17.56
C SER A 15 -28.06 -0.94 16.26
N TRP A 16 -27.77 -2.25 16.29
CA TRP A 16 -27.41 -3.03 15.09
C TRP A 16 -28.32 -4.23 14.81
N ASP A 17 -28.52 -5.12 15.79
CA ASP A 17 -29.30 -6.36 15.58
C ASP A 17 -30.82 -6.12 15.58
N SER A 18 -31.26 -5.06 16.25
CA SER A 18 -32.68 -4.68 16.27
C SER A 18 -33.15 -4.32 14.86
N LYS A 19 -34.23 -4.95 14.40
CA LYS A 19 -34.86 -4.62 13.10
C LYS A 19 -35.38 -3.17 13.06
N ASP A 20 -35.66 -2.59 14.23
CA ASP A 20 -36.09 -1.22 14.35
C ASP A 20 -34.95 -0.20 14.36
N ALA A 21 -33.69 -0.67 14.42
CA ALA A 21 -32.52 0.18 14.36
C ALA A 21 -32.45 0.94 13.03
N SER A 22 -32.00 2.19 13.10
CA SER A 22 -31.93 3.09 11.95
C SER A 22 -31.04 2.54 10.83
N ALA A 23 -29.90 1.93 11.18
CA ALA A 23 -29.02 1.26 10.23
C ALA A 23 -29.69 0.09 9.49
N GLN A 24 -30.47 -0.75 10.19
CA GLN A 24 -31.19 -1.87 9.55
C GLN A 24 -32.29 -1.37 8.61
N LYS A 25 -33.00 -0.30 9.00
CA LYS A 25 -33.99 0.36 8.14
C LYS A 25 -33.35 0.94 6.87
N ALA A 26 -32.20 1.59 6.99
CA ALA A 26 -31.47 2.13 5.84
C ALA A 26 -30.94 1.03 4.91
N ILE A 27 -30.41 -0.07 5.46
CA ILE A 27 -29.97 -1.24 4.68
C ILE A 27 -31.15 -1.88 3.96
N GLN A 28 -32.29 -2.04 4.64
CA GLN A 28 -33.50 -2.62 4.05
C GLN A 28 -34.07 -1.72 2.95
N ALA A 29 -34.13 -0.40 3.16
CA ALA A 29 -34.57 0.55 2.14
C ALA A 29 -33.69 0.50 0.89
N LEU A 30 -32.36 0.45 1.06
CA LEU A 30 -31.44 0.28 -0.07
C LEU A 30 -31.64 -1.07 -0.78
N ARG A 31 -31.85 -2.14 -0.02
CA ARG A 31 -32.14 -3.47 -0.60
C ARG A 31 -33.42 -3.46 -1.44
N ASP A 32 -34.47 -2.82 -0.95
CA ASP A 32 -35.76 -2.74 -1.63
C ASP A 32 -35.67 -1.88 -2.89
N LEU A 33 -34.85 -0.81 -2.87
CA LEU A 33 -34.60 0.05 -4.02
C LEU A 33 -33.83 -0.67 -5.13
N VAL A 34 -32.74 -1.36 -4.79
CA VAL A 34 -31.82 -1.95 -5.78
C VAL A 34 -32.29 -3.33 -6.25
N GLY A 35 -33.14 -4.01 -5.47
CA GLY A 35 -33.67 -5.34 -5.80
C GLY A 35 -32.65 -6.48 -5.71
N ILE A 36 -31.43 -6.19 -5.23
CA ILE A 36 -30.36 -7.18 -4.99
C ILE A 36 -29.97 -7.23 -3.51
N GLY A 37 -29.21 -8.25 -3.10
CA GLY A 37 -28.81 -8.42 -1.70
C GLY A 37 -27.88 -7.29 -1.23
N VAL A 38 -28.11 -6.74 -0.04
CA VAL A 38 -27.19 -5.79 0.61
C VAL A 38 -26.66 -6.43 1.90
N PHE A 39 -25.34 -6.55 2.03
CA PHE A 39 -24.69 -7.21 3.16
C PHE A 39 -23.72 -6.27 3.87
N VAL A 40 -23.88 -6.13 5.18
CA VAL A 40 -22.96 -5.40 6.04
C VAL A 40 -22.61 -6.30 7.22
N THR A 41 -21.33 -6.62 7.39
CA THR A 41 -20.85 -7.48 8.50
C THR A 41 -19.77 -6.74 9.28
N PRO A 42 -20.14 -5.99 10.34
CA PRO A 42 -19.18 -5.30 11.17
C PRO A 42 -18.41 -6.29 12.05
N GLU A 43 -17.07 -6.24 11.98
CA GLU A 43 -16.19 -7.00 12.88
C GLU A 43 -16.09 -6.28 14.24
N TRP A 44 -17.16 -6.30 15.03
CA TRP A 44 -17.28 -5.58 16.30
C TRP A 44 -16.11 -5.78 17.27
N PRO A 45 -15.53 -6.99 17.45
CA PRO A 45 -14.35 -7.19 18.29
C PRO A 45 -13.12 -6.40 17.81
N LEU A 46 -12.91 -6.35 16.49
CA LEU A 46 -11.79 -5.65 15.86
C LEU A 46 -12.01 -4.14 15.92
N LEU A 47 -13.22 -3.68 15.59
CA LEU A 47 -13.58 -2.28 15.65
C LEU A 47 -13.44 -1.74 17.09
N HIS A 48 -13.93 -2.47 18.09
CA HIS A 48 -13.76 -2.04 19.49
C HIS A 48 -12.29 -2.06 19.94
N ALA A 49 -11.48 -3.03 19.49
CA ALA A 49 -10.07 -3.10 19.87
C ALA A 49 -9.29 -1.87 19.36
N GLU A 50 -9.56 -1.42 18.13
CA GLU A 50 -8.82 -0.32 17.51
C GLU A 50 -9.42 1.06 17.84
N LEU A 51 -10.75 1.17 17.91
CA LEU A 51 -11.44 2.44 18.14
C LEU A 51 -11.82 2.67 19.60
N GLY A 52 -11.94 1.63 20.43
CA GLY A 52 -12.48 1.75 21.79
C GLY A 52 -11.72 2.71 22.70
N ALA A 53 -10.43 2.97 22.45
CA ALA A 53 -9.63 3.96 23.18
C ALA A 53 -9.97 5.42 22.81
N PHE A 54 -10.53 5.65 21.62
CA PHE A 54 -10.87 6.97 21.09
C PHE A 54 -12.33 7.38 21.36
N TYR A 55 -13.14 6.45 21.88
CA TYR A 55 -14.52 6.71 22.28
C TYR A 55 -14.59 6.85 23.81
N PRO A 56 -14.69 8.09 24.34
CA PRO A 56 -14.72 8.30 25.78
C PRO A 56 -15.94 7.63 26.44
N ASP A 57 -17.05 7.49 25.71
CA ASP A 57 -18.21 6.72 26.12
C ASP A 57 -18.38 5.44 25.29
N LYS A 58 -18.32 4.29 25.97
CA LYS A 58 -18.54 2.97 25.34
C LYS A 58 -19.99 2.75 24.92
N ALA A 59 -20.93 3.51 25.47
CA ALA A 59 -22.34 3.45 25.08
C ALA A 59 -22.60 4.14 23.72
N THR A 60 -21.77 5.11 23.32
CA THR A 60 -21.91 5.83 22.04
C THR A 60 -21.12 5.19 20.90
N PHE A 61 -20.15 4.33 21.21
CA PHE A 61 -19.31 3.65 20.22
C PHE A 61 -20.13 2.92 19.14
N VAL A 62 -21.02 2.01 19.55
CA VAL A 62 -21.82 1.24 18.58
C VAL A 62 -22.78 2.17 17.81
N PRO A 63 -23.59 3.04 18.47
CA PRO A 63 -24.42 4.02 17.77
C PRO A 63 -23.68 4.87 16.73
N SER A 64 -22.44 5.29 17.01
CA SER A 64 -21.65 6.08 16.08
C SER A 64 -21.21 5.29 14.85
N VAL A 65 -20.77 4.04 15.04
CA VAL A 65 -20.43 3.14 13.92
C VAL A 65 -21.66 2.85 13.07
N THR A 66 -22.80 2.57 13.72
CA THR A 66 -24.06 2.31 13.01
C THR A 66 -24.56 3.55 12.25
N ALA A 67 -24.36 4.75 12.80
CA ALA A 67 -24.73 5.99 12.14
C ALA A 67 -23.90 6.27 10.87
N ALA A 68 -22.65 5.81 10.81
CA ALA A 68 -21.83 5.91 9.60
C ALA A 68 -22.34 4.97 8.49
N VAL A 69 -22.72 3.73 8.85
CA VAL A 69 -23.34 2.79 7.92
C VAL A 69 -24.67 3.33 7.41
N GLU A 70 -25.51 3.82 8.32
CA GLU A 70 -26.80 4.44 7.98
C GLU A 70 -26.62 5.60 6.99
N ALA A 71 -25.73 6.56 7.30
CA ALA A 71 -25.46 7.70 6.44
C ALA A 71 -24.95 7.28 5.04
N CYS A 72 -24.10 6.26 4.99
CA CYS A 72 -23.62 5.70 3.72
C CYS A 72 -24.75 5.06 2.92
N CYS A 73 -25.59 4.23 3.54
CA CYS A 73 -26.72 3.58 2.87
C CYS A 73 -27.75 4.60 2.37
N THR A 74 -28.05 5.62 3.16
CA THR A 74 -28.96 6.70 2.76
C THR A 74 -28.40 7.52 1.61
N ALA A 75 -27.11 7.88 1.65
CA ALA A 75 -26.47 8.59 0.54
C ALA A 75 -26.47 7.73 -0.74
N LEU A 76 -26.18 6.43 -0.62
CA LEU A 76 -26.20 5.49 -1.73
C LEU A 76 -27.59 5.34 -2.34
N ALA A 77 -28.63 5.19 -1.50
CA ALA A 77 -30.01 5.12 -1.96
C ALA A 77 -30.43 6.41 -2.69
N GLY A 78 -30.04 7.57 -2.16
CA GLY A 78 -30.32 8.86 -2.80
C GLY A 78 -29.64 9.02 -4.16
N LEU A 79 -28.44 8.47 -4.35
CA LEU A 79 -27.77 8.47 -5.65
C LEU A 79 -28.44 7.53 -6.66
N LEU A 80 -28.92 6.37 -6.19
CA LEU A 80 -29.57 5.36 -7.03
C LEU A 80 -30.99 5.72 -7.46
N ASP A 81 -31.68 6.53 -6.67
CA ASP A 81 -33.04 7.03 -6.95
C ASP A 81 -33.04 8.28 -7.86
N ASP A 82 -31.87 8.88 -8.12
CA ASP A 82 -31.72 10.05 -8.98
C ASP A 82 -31.38 9.62 -10.42
N ASP A 83 -32.33 9.84 -11.34
CA ASP A 83 -32.19 9.55 -12.77
C ASP A 83 -30.96 10.21 -13.41
N ALA A 84 -30.46 11.32 -12.85
CA ALA A 84 -29.24 11.97 -13.33
C ALA A 84 -27.99 11.09 -13.18
N ASN A 85 -28.03 10.09 -12.29
CA ASN A 85 -26.93 9.18 -12.01
C ASN A 85 -27.12 7.79 -12.65
N ALA A 86 -28.05 7.64 -13.62
CA ALA A 86 -28.37 6.34 -14.23
C ALA A 86 -27.13 5.57 -14.72
N ASP A 87 -26.20 6.23 -15.42
CA ASP A 87 -24.96 5.61 -15.91
C ASP A 87 -24.05 5.10 -14.77
N TRP A 88 -24.00 5.85 -13.67
CA TRP A 88 -23.25 5.46 -12.47
C TRP A 88 -23.93 4.30 -11.74
N SER A 89 -25.26 4.31 -11.67
CA SER A 89 -26.08 3.26 -11.07
C SER A 89 -25.94 1.94 -11.83
N ASP A 90 -25.94 1.97 -13.16
CA ASP A 90 -25.68 0.80 -14.00
C ASP A 90 -24.27 0.25 -13.77
N THR A 91 -23.27 1.13 -13.71
CA THR A 91 -21.88 0.74 -13.40
C THR A 91 -21.77 0.04 -12.04
N LEU A 92 -22.49 0.54 -11.03
CA LEU A 92 -22.53 -0.08 -9.71
C LEU A 92 -23.14 -1.49 -9.78
N LEU A 93 -24.28 -1.62 -10.44
CA LEU A 93 -25.01 -2.89 -10.55
C LEU A 93 -24.20 -3.96 -11.30
N GLU A 94 -23.49 -3.57 -12.36
CA GLU A 94 -22.58 -4.45 -13.09
C GLU A 94 -21.44 -4.96 -12.19
N ARG A 95 -20.85 -4.08 -11.37
CA ARG A 95 -19.73 -4.45 -10.49
C ARG A 95 -20.17 -5.20 -9.23
N ALA A 96 -21.40 -5.01 -8.78
CA ALA A 96 -21.93 -5.64 -7.56
C ALA A 96 -22.18 -7.15 -7.70
N ASP A 97 -22.18 -7.72 -8.91
CA ASP A 97 -22.32 -9.18 -9.14
C ASP A 97 -23.50 -9.78 -8.35
N GLY A 98 -24.66 -9.11 -8.42
CA GLY A 98 -25.91 -9.54 -7.78
C GLY A 98 -26.03 -9.25 -6.28
N HIS A 99 -25.08 -8.56 -5.65
CA HIS A 99 -25.22 -8.10 -4.25
C HIS A 99 -24.22 -6.99 -3.87
N ILE A 100 -24.68 -5.97 -3.13
CA ILE A 100 -23.83 -4.89 -2.61
C ILE A 100 -23.27 -5.31 -1.25
N ARG A 101 -21.95 -5.20 -1.06
CA ARG A 101 -21.29 -5.42 0.22
C ARG A 101 -20.76 -4.10 0.77
N LEU A 102 -20.92 -3.89 2.08
CA LEU A 102 -20.29 -2.79 2.80
C LEU A 102 -19.36 -3.34 3.88
N PHE A 103 -18.11 -2.89 3.85
CA PHE A 103 -17.04 -3.23 4.78
C PHE A 103 -16.69 -2.03 5.65
N LEU A 104 -16.35 -2.29 6.90
CA LEU A 104 -15.96 -1.26 7.86
C LEU A 104 -14.49 -1.44 8.20
N GLU A 105 -13.69 -0.43 7.91
CA GLU A 105 -12.27 -0.37 8.23
C GLU A 105 -11.96 0.81 9.16
N VAL A 106 -10.82 0.74 9.85
CA VAL A 106 -10.36 1.82 10.72
C VAL A 106 -9.24 2.60 10.02
N SER A 107 -9.41 3.91 9.92
CA SER A 107 -8.45 4.84 9.34
C SER A 107 -7.08 4.74 10.04
N LYS A 108 -6.02 5.03 9.29
CA LYS A 108 -4.67 5.27 9.85
C LYS A 108 -4.57 6.66 10.50
N GLY A 109 -5.50 7.57 10.19
CA GLY A 109 -5.54 8.96 10.64
C GLY A 109 -6.88 9.36 11.29
N ARG A 110 -7.18 10.66 11.25
CA ARG A 110 -8.41 11.24 11.82
C ARG A 110 -9.52 11.45 10.78
N ASP A 111 -9.28 11.06 9.55
CA ASP A 111 -10.18 11.31 8.43
C ASP A 111 -11.06 10.10 8.15
N MET A 112 -12.31 10.40 7.80
CA MET A 112 -13.30 9.43 7.33
C MET A 112 -13.14 9.26 5.81
N GLY A 113 -13.46 8.08 5.28
CA GLY A 113 -13.32 7.80 3.86
C GLY A 113 -14.38 6.82 3.36
N ILE A 114 -14.60 6.85 2.04
CA ILE A 114 -15.38 5.84 1.32
C ILE A 114 -14.68 5.52 0.00
N ALA A 115 -14.58 4.24 -0.32
CA ALA A 115 -13.99 3.76 -1.57
C ALA A 115 -14.67 2.47 -2.02
N TRP A 116 -14.57 2.15 -3.31
CA TRP A 116 -14.92 0.83 -3.82
C TRP A 116 -13.68 -0.04 -3.88
N SER A 117 -13.82 -1.27 -3.40
CA SER A 117 -12.79 -2.29 -3.53
C SER A 117 -13.23 -3.27 -4.61
N ASP A 118 -12.55 -3.25 -5.76
CA ASP A 118 -12.78 -4.25 -6.81
C ASP A 118 -12.38 -5.66 -6.32
N GLN A 119 -11.45 -5.76 -5.35
CA GLN A 119 -11.03 -7.03 -4.76
C GLN A 119 -12.10 -7.63 -3.84
N GLN A 120 -12.75 -6.80 -3.02
CA GLN A 120 -13.81 -7.25 -2.11
C GLN A 120 -15.22 -7.16 -2.74
N ARG A 121 -15.32 -6.57 -3.93
CA ARG A 121 -16.56 -6.27 -4.66
C ARG A 121 -17.59 -5.57 -3.78
N GLY A 122 -17.19 -4.44 -3.20
CA GLY A 122 -18.05 -3.69 -2.30
C GLY A 122 -17.45 -2.36 -1.87
N PHE A 123 -18.25 -1.60 -1.13
CA PHE A 123 -17.83 -0.34 -0.54
C PHE A 123 -17.07 -0.57 0.75
N VAL A 124 -15.94 0.13 0.92
CA VAL A 124 -15.16 0.16 2.15
C VAL A 124 -15.38 1.53 2.80
N ILE A 125 -16.02 1.52 3.97
CA ILE A 125 -16.22 2.69 4.82
C ILE A 125 -15.07 2.74 5.82
N THR A 126 -14.27 3.80 5.74
CA THR A 126 -13.13 4.00 6.63
C THR A 126 -13.52 4.94 7.77
N LEU A 127 -13.52 4.42 9.00
CA LEU A 127 -13.87 5.14 10.22
C LEU A 127 -12.65 5.86 10.81
N PRO A 128 -12.73 7.14 11.20
CA PRO A 128 -11.59 7.87 11.76
C PRO A 128 -11.17 7.35 13.14
N ARG A 129 -9.86 7.44 13.49
CA ARG A 129 -9.36 7.26 14.87
C ARG A 129 -9.58 8.52 15.71
N ALA A 130 -10.81 9.01 15.69
CA ALA A 130 -11.30 10.17 16.43
C ALA A 130 -12.79 9.96 16.72
N ALA A 131 -13.40 10.85 17.52
CA ALA A 131 -14.85 10.84 17.67
C ALA A 131 -15.51 10.97 16.29
N VAL A 132 -16.43 10.06 15.96
CA VAL A 132 -17.12 10.07 14.67
C VAL A 132 -17.89 11.38 14.51
N PRO A 133 -17.79 12.05 13.34
CA PRO A 133 -18.53 13.27 13.04
C PRO A 133 -20.05 13.11 13.18
N SER A 134 -20.78 14.23 13.24
CA SER A 134 -22.24 14.20 13.30
C SER A 134 -22.85 13.54 12.05
N HIS A 135 -24.02 12.92 12.21
CA HIS A 135 -24.72 12.21 11.13
C HIS A 135 -24.95 13.08 9.87
N SER A 136 -25.33 14.35 10.05
CA SER A 136 -25.51 15.29 8.94
C SER A 136 -24.22 15.55 8.16
N TYR A 137 -23.07 15.63 8.85
CA TYR A 137 -21.78 15.75 8.19
C TYR A 137 -21.45 14.50 7.37
N MET A 138 -21.75 13.31 7.92
CA MET A 138 -21.49 12.04 7.23
C MET A 138 -22.30 11.89 5.94
N ILE A 139 -23.58 12.26 5.93
CA ILE A 139 -24.41 12.23 4.71
C ILE A 139 -23.83 13.17 3.63
N SER A 140 -23.51 14.42 4.00
CA SER A 140 -22.92 15.40 3.07
C SER A 140 -21.53 14.98 2.57
N PHE A 141 -20.79 14.20 3.36
CA PHE A 141 -19.49 13.66 2.97
C PHE A 141 -19.63 12.49 1.99
N PHE A 142 -20.52 11.53 2.26
CA PHE A 142 -20.61 10.30 1.48
C PHE A 142 -21.15 10.53 0.06
N GLY A 143 -22.09 11.44 -0.16
CA GLY A 143 -22.68 11.67 -1.48
C GLY A 143 -21.63 11.98 -2.57
N PRO A 144 -20.85 13.07 -2.45
CA PRO A 144 -19.77 13.37 -3.40
C PRO A 144 -18.68 12.30 -3.43
N GLY A 145 -18.41 11.67 -2.28
CA GLY A 145 -17.46 10.57 -2.19
C GLY A 145 -17.86 9.40 -3.09
N LEU A 146 -19.10 8.93 -2.97
CA LEU A 146 -19.70 7.80 -3.70
C LEU A 146 -19.72 8.01 -5.22
N LEU A 147 -20.06 9.20 -5.70
CA LEU A 147 -20.03 9.50 -7.14
C LEU A 147 -18.61 9.34 -7.72
N ARG A 148 -17.60 9.77 -6.97
CA ARG A 148 -16.18 9.71 -7.38
C ARG A 148 -15.57 8.33 -7.30
N VAL A 149 -16.25 7.38 -6.68
CA VAL A 149 -15.71 6.03 -6.44
C VAL A 149 -15.37 5.28 -7.73
N PHE A 150 -16.07 5.56 -8.84
CA PHE A 150 -15.79 4.95 -10.14
C PHE A 150 -14.99 5.85 -11.10
N GLU A 151 -14.82 7.13 -10.77
CA GLU A 151 -14.10 8.10 -11.61
C GLU A 151 -12.58 7.82 -11.63
N SER A 152 -12.04 7.10 -10.64
CA SER A 152 -10.61 6.75 -10.56
C SER A 152 -10.18 5.53 -11.39
N ALA A 153 -11.03 5.02 -12.30
CA ALA A 153 -10.60 4.01 -13.28
C ALA A 153 -9.62 4.57 -14.35
N GLY A 154 -9.30 5.86 -14.30
CA GLY A 154 -8.28 6.53 -15.11
C GLY A 154 -7.30 7.38 -14.30
N GLY A 155 -6.37 6.73 -13.57
CA GLY A 155 -5.17 7.38 -13.03
C GLY A 155 -5.33 8.14 -11.70
N GLN A 156 -4.29 8.02 -10.86
CA GLN A 156 -4.02 8.80 -9.64
C GLN A 156 -5.02 8.66 -8.47
N HIS A 157 -4.63 7.89 -7.44
CA HIS A 157 -5.11 8.09 -6.07
C HIS A 157 -4.21 9.12 -5.37
N ASP A 158 -4.40 10.38 -5.71
CA ASP A 158 -4.30 11.49 -4.76
C ASP A 158 -5.73 11.94 -4.45
N ALA A 159 -6.14 11.77 -3.20
CA ALA A 159 -7.31 12.48 -2.66
C ALA A 159 -6.83 13.17 -1.38
N SER A 160 -6.36 14.40 -1.56
CA SER A 160 -6.38 15.43 -0.53
C SER A 160 -7.45 16.46 -0.92
N PRO A 161 -8.08 17.16 0.04
CA PRO A 161 -9.40 17.74 -0.16
C PRO A 161 -9.41 19.14 -0.77
N LEU A 162 -10.60 19.48 -1.27
CA LEU A 162 -11.05 20.76 -1.79
C LEU A 162 -10.73 21.94 -0.85
N ALA A 163 -10.12 23.00 -1.40
CA ALA A 163 -10.27 24.36 -0.91
C ALA A 163 -10.51 25.30 -2.12
N ALA A 164 -11.71 25.86 -2.20
CA ALA A 164 -11.98 27.13 -2.88
C ALA A 164 -11.34 28.26 -2.03
N GLU A 165 -10.89 29.43 -2.49
CA GLU A 165 -11.29 30.26 -3.63
C GLU A 165 -10.30 31.46 -3.76
N THR A 166 -10.32 32.17 -4.90
CA THR A 166 -9.94 33.60 -5.13
C THR A 166 -8.66 33.94 -5.92
N LYS A 167 -8.82 34.07 -7.25
CA LYS A 167 -8.53 35.24 -8.14
C LYS A 167 -7.34 36.19 -7.81
N THR A 168 -6.41 36.43 -8.76
CA THR A 168 -6.33 37.60 -9.70
C THR A 168 -4.91 37.83 -10.31
N THR A 169 -4.87 38.10 -11.63
CA THR A 169 -3.91 38.94 -12.44
C THR A 169 -2.44 38.56 -12.71
N SER A 170 -2.21 38.16 -13.97
CA SER A 170 -1.39 38.80 -15.05
C SER A 170 0.12 39.11 -14.93
N ALA A 171 0.78 38.75 -16.06
CA ALA A 171 1.80 39.50 -16.83
C ALA A 171 3.30 39.19 -16.65
N GLU A 172 3.86 38.59 -17.71
CA GLU A 172 5.05 38.97 -18.50
C GLU A 172 6.39 39.37 -17.85
N ALA A 173 7.42 38.64 -18.30
CA ALA A 173 8.69 39.11 -18.86
C ALA A 173 9.83 39.66 -17.98
N ALA A 174 11.02 39.35 -18.51
CA ALA A 174 12.33 40.02 -18.35
C ALA A 174 13.30 39.48 -17.28
N ASP A 175 14.14 38.56 -17.75
CA ASP A 175 15.58 38.76 -18.05
C ASP A 175 16.60 39.13 -16.97
N ASP A 176 17.75 38.47 -17.17
CA ASP A 176 19.13 38.81 -16.84
C ASP A 176 19.67 38.62 -15.41
N TRP A 177 20.65 37.72 -15.27
CA TRP A 177 22.07 38.04 -14.99
C TRP A 177 22.88 36.72 -15.04
N ALA A 178 23.76 36.62 -16.03
CA ALA A 178 24.70 35.51 -16.28
C ALA A 178 25.89 35.49 -15.30
N ASP A 179 26.60 34.34 -15.17
CA ASP A 179 27.93 34.18 -15.82
C ASP A 179 28.68 32.82 -15.56
N VAL A 180 29.17 32.24 -16.67
CA VAL A 180 30.41 31.45 -17.01
C VAL A 180 30.92 30.34 -16.05
N VAL A 181 31.37 29.12 -16.43
CA VAL A 181 32.47 28.72 -17.35
C VAL A 181 32.47 27.21 -17.68
N VAL A 182 32.40 26.90 -18.99
CA VAL A 182 33.26 26.05 -19.88
C VAL A 182 33.49 24.52 -19.66
N ASP A 183 33.07 23.82 -20.73
CA ASP A 183 33.51 22.62 -21.47
C ASP A 183 33.98 21.29 -20.83
N LYS A 184 33.12 20.29 -21.03
CA LYS A 184 33.21 19.16 -22.00
C LYS A 184 34.59 18.65 -22.48
N SER A 185 34.65 17.32 -22.38
CA SER A 185 35.20 16.36 -23.36
C SER A 185 36.73 16.20 -23.43
N ALA A 186 37.18 14.95 -23.34
CA ALA A 186 37.60 14.24 -24.56
C ALA A 186 38.10 12.81 -24.27
N SER A 187 37.65 11.92 -25.14
CA SER A 187 38.30 10.66 -25.50
C SER A 187 39.68 10.87 -26.12
N GLY A 188 40.60 9.94 -25.81
CA GLY A 188 41.66 9.38 -26.67
C GLY A 188 42.42 10.26 -27.67
N GLY A 189 43.74 10.36 -27.50
CA GLY A 189 44.63 10.84 -28.57
C GLY A 189 46.07 11.10 -28.13
N ARG A 190 46.97 10.21 -28.54
CA ARG A 190 48.44 10.16 -28.43
C ARG A 190 49.16 11.42 -28.97
N VAL A 191 50.25 11.84 -28.30
CA VAL A 191 51.63 12.14 -28.80
C VAL A 191 52.36 13.15 -27.88
N VAL A 192 53.40 12.65 -27.19
CA VAL A 192 54.76 13.19 -26.94
C VAL A 192 54.97 14.70 -26.67
N SER A 193 55.45 15.06 -25.48
CA SER A 193 56.85 15.52 -25.28
C SER A 193 57.17 15.89 -23.83
N VAL A 194 58.44 15.64 -23.51
CA VAL A 194 59.19 15.70 -22.25
C VAL A 194 59.29 17.14 -21.72
N VAL A 195 59.19 17.34 -20.39
CA VAL A 195 60.28 17.86 -19.52
C VAL A 195 59.85 17.82 -18.05
N GLU A 196 60.80 17.31 -17.30
CA GLU A 196 60.97 16.98 -15.89
C GLU A 196 60.96 18.19 -14.94
N SER A 197 60.40 18.04 -13.74
CA SER A 197 60.98 18.39 -12.42
C SER A 197 59.94 18.35 -11.29
N ALA A 198 60.22 17.56 -10.26
CA ALA A 198 59.48 17.42 -8.99
C ALA A 198 59.84 18.57 -7.99
N PRO A 199 59.55 18.55 -6.65
CA PRO A 199 58.78 17.62 -5.80
C PRO A 199 57.95 18.23 -4.60
N ARG A 200 57.37 17.34 -3.75
CA ARG A 200 57.08 17.39 -2.27
C ARG A 200 55.75 18.01 -1.74
N GLN A 201 54.87 17.20 -1.10
CA GLN A 201 54.67 16.94 0.38
C GLN A 201 53.39 17.67 0.88
N GLN A 202 52.50 17.24 1.79
CA GLN A 202 52.42 16.34 2.97
C GLN A 202 50.91 16.05 3.26
N TYR A 203 50.46 14.81 3.55
CA TYR A 203 50.16 14.18 4.87
C TYR A 203 49.08 14.79 5.80
N GLN A 204 48.04 13.99 6.13
CA GLN A 204 47.43 13.66 7.46
C GLN A 204 45.96 13.21 7.27
N SER A 205 45.50 11.96 7.51
CA SER A 205 45.50 11.03 8.67
C SER A 205 44.51 11.41 9.80
N ALA A 206 43.41 10.65 9.91
CA ALA A 206 42.34 10.77 10.90
C ALA A 206 42.53 9.84 12.13
N PRO A 207 42.03 10.19 13.33
CA PRO A 207 42.09 9.32 14.51
C PRO A 207 40.80 8.52 14.76
N GLN A 208 40.99 7.27 15.19
CA GLN A 208 40.02 6.37 15.82
C GLN A 208 40.15 6.45 17.34
N THR A 209 39.05 6.43 18.09
CA THR A 209 38.98 5.82 19.44
C THR A 209 37.53 5.78 19.95
N ALA A 210 37.04 4.60 20.34
CA ALA A 210 36.35 4.37 21.61
C ALA A 210 36.15 2.85 21.86
N ALA A 211 36.38 2.46 23.11
CA ALA A 211 36.70 1.13 23.59
C ALA A 211 35.50 0.17 23.74
N ALA A 212 35.76 -1.14 23.58
CA ALA A 212 34.85 -2.23 23.89
C ALA A 212 34.95 -2.65 25.36
N VAL A 213 33.81 -2.76 26.04
CA VAL A 213 33.68 -3.41 27.35
C VAL A 213 33.43 -4.91 27.13
N PRO A 214 34.10 -5.84 27.82
CA PRO A 214 33.77 -7.26 27.71
C PRO A 214 32.47 -7.56 28.48
N ALA A 215 31.43 -8.00 27.77
CA ALA A 215 30.15 -8.42 28.35
C ALA A 215 30.28 -9.79 29.06
N ALA A 216 29.67 -9.92 30.24
CA ALA A 216 29.55 -11.17 30.99
C ALA A 216 28.79 -12.25 30.18
N PRO A 217 28.96 -13.55 30.47
CA PRO A 217 28.22 -14.62 29.80
C PRO A 217 26.76 -14.59 30.25
N GLY A 218 25.94 -13.82 29.54
CA GLY A 218 24.49 -13.83 29.69
C GLY A 218 23.94 -15.11 29.08
N PHE A 219 23.11 -15.83 29.84
CA PHE A 219 22.27 -16.87 29.26
C PHE A 219 21.15 -16.17 28.47
N ASP A 220 20.99 -16.50 27.19
CA ASP A 220 19.91 -15.96 26.37
C ASP A 220 18.58 -16.59 26.80
N LEU A 221 17.69 -15.76 27.34
CA LEU A 221 16.31 -16.15 27.68
C LEU A 221 15.45 -16.01 26.43
N MET A 222 14.68 -17.05 26.11
CA MET A 222 13.76 -17.04 24.97
C MET A 222 12.64 -15.98 25.21
N PRO A 223 12.35 -15.10 24.23
CA PRO A 223 11.33 -14.07 24.41
C PRO A 223 9.93 -14.68 24.46
N ASP A 224 9.04 -14.06 25.23
CA ASP A 224 7.63 -14.42 25.28
C ASP A 224 6.86 -13.91 24.04
N VAL A 225 5.91 -14.70 23.54
CA VAL A 225 5.19 -14.48 22.28
C VAL A 225 4.31 -13.22 22.35
N GLY A 226 3.81 -12.87 23.54
CA GLY A 226 3.01 -11.66 23.74
C GLY A 226 3.80 -10.34 23.69
N ILE A 227 5.13 -10.41 23.71
CA ILE A 227 6.04 -9.25 23.75
C ILE A 227 6.65 -8.96 22.37
N VAL A 228 6.74 -9.98 21.51
CA VAL A 228 7.29 -9.83 20.16
C VAL A 228 6.36 -8.95 19.31
N SER A 229 6.97 -8.01 18.58
CA SER A 229 6.23 -7.17 17.63
C SER A 229 5.51 -8.04 16.59
N ARG A 230 4.41 -7.52 16.03
CA ARG A 230 3.63 -8.22 15.01
C ARG A 230 4.54 -8.54 13.80
N PRO A 231 4.26 -9.60 13.02
CA PRO A 231 5.05 -9.91 11.82
C PRO A 231 5.23 -8.70 10.89
N ASP A 232 4.17 -7.90 10.71
CA ASP A 232 4.20 -6.69 9.88
C ASP A 232 5.26 -5.68 10.37
N ASP A 233 5.39 -5.49 11.70
CA ASP A 233 6.36 -4.58 12.31
C ASP A 233 7.75 -5.21 12.48
N LEU A 234 7.81 -6.51 12.69
CA LEU A 234 9.03 -7.30 12.85
C LEU A 234 9.82 -7.31 11.54
N LEU A 235 9.13 -7.50 10.42
CA LEU A 235 9.72 -7.64 9.10
C LEU A 235 10.08 -6.30 8.45
N LEU A 236 9.63 -5.18 9.02
CA LEU A 236 10.04 -3.83 8.64
C LEU A 236 11.35 -3.38 9.29
N LYS A 237 11.91 -4.17 10.23
CA LYS A 237 13.21 -3.91 10.85
C LYS A 237 14.27 -4.89 10.30
N PRO A 238 15.54 -4.46 10.18
CA PRO A 238 16.62 -5.37 9.82
C PRO A 238 16.83 -6.42 10.93
N PRO A 239 17.39 -7.60 10.59
CA PRO A 239 17.91 -7.99 9.28
C PRO A 239 16.83 -8.37 8.26
N TYR A 240 16.90 -7.77 7.07
CA TYR A 240 16.06 -8.18 5.93
C TYR A 240 16.68 -9.36 5.21
N HIS A 241 15.87 -10.37 4.92
CA HIS A 241 16.28 -11.59 4.22
C HIS A 241 15.60 -11.65 2.87
N LEU A 242 16.35 -12.06 1.84
CA LEU A 242 15.84 -12.23 0.49
C LEU A 242 16.47 -13.48 -0.14
N ILE A 243 15.64 -14.32 -0.72
CA ILE A 243 16.03 -15.57 -1.38
C ILE A 243 15.49 -15.54 -2.80
N VAL A 244 16.34 -15.73 -3.79
CA VAL A 244 15.97 -15.86 -5.21
C VAL A 244 16.18 -17.31 -5.62
N GLN A 245 15.19 -17.95 -6.21
CA GLN A 245 15.24 -19.33 -6.69
C GLN A 245 14.80 -19.39 -8.16
N GLY A 246 15.64 -19.94 -9.02
CA GLY A 246 15.28 -20.28 -10.40
C GLY A 246 14.55 -21.62 -10.45
N ALA A 247 13.31 -21.63 -10.94
CA ALA A 247 12.52 -22.82 -11.19
C ALA A 247 12.52 -23.11 -12.70
N GLY A 248 13.55 -23.79 -13.18
CA GLY A 248 13.74 -24.07 -14.60
C GLY A 248 14.15 -22.82 -15.41
N SER A 249 13.90 -22.83 -16.72
CA SER A 249 14.34 -21.77 -17.64
C SER A 249 13.31 -20.65 -17.84
N SER A 250 12.09 -20.84 -17.35
CA SER A 250 10.95 -19.94 -17.60
C SER A 250 10.34 -19.35 -16.34
N GLN A 251 10.79 -19.72 -15.13
CA GLN A 251 10.24 -19.20 -13.89
C GLN A 251 11.33 -18.89 -12.85
N ILE A 252 11.16 -17.79 -12.12
CA ILE A 252 11.97 -17.39 -10.97
C ILE A 252 11.04 -17.03 -9.82
N ASP A 253 11.29 -17.57 -8.64
CA ASP A 253 10.60 -17.25 -7.41
C ASP A 253 11.52 -16.50 -6.46
N VAL A 254 11.03 -15.42 -5.88
CA VAL A 254 11.74 -14.57 -4.94
C VAL A 254 10.96 -14.56 -3.65
N GLN A 255 11.59 -14.91 -2.53
CA GLN A 255 11.03 -14.79 -1.20
C GLN A 255 11.75 -13.66 -0.48
N CYS A 256 11.02 -12.80 0.21
CA CYS A 256 11.65 -11.70 0.95
C CYS A 256 10.85 -11.38 2.20
N SER A 257 11.57 -11.11 3.28
CA SER A 257 10.98 -10.67 4.52
C SER A 257 10.42 -9.24 4.40
N HIS A 258 11.02 -8.39 3.56
CA HIS A 258 10.67 -6.98 3.47
C HIS A 258 9.72 -6.70 2.28
N SER A 259 8.42 -6.61 2.56
CA SER A 259 7.37 -6.39 1.55
C SER A 259 7.62 -5.21 0.58
N PRO A 260 8.07 -4.01 1.05
CA PRO A 260 8.37 -2.90 0.13
C PRO A 260 9.48 -3.21 -0.88
N THR A 261 10.44 -4.08 -0.52
CA THR A 261 11.45 -4.54 -1.47
C THR A 261 10.82 -5.37 -2.59
N LEU A 262 9.89 -6.28 -2.29
CA LEU A 262 9.20 -7.06 -3.31
C LEU A 262 8.31 -6.20 -4.21
N GLN A 263 7.63 -5.21 -3.64
CA GLN A 263 6.82 -4.25 -4.40
C GLN A 263 7.69 -3.48 -5.39
N PHE A 264 8.81 -2.90 -4.92
CA PHE A 264 9.77 -2.21 -5.78
C PHE A 264 10.26 -3.09 -6.94
N LEU A 265 10.64 -4.34 -6.64
CA LEU A 265 11.10 -5.29 -7.67
C LEU A 265 9.99 -5.63 -8.67
N SER A 266 8.77 -5.88 -8.19
CA SER A 266 7.58 -6.09 -9.04
C SER A 266 7.37 -4.93 -9.99
N ASP A 267 7.33 -3.71 -9.46
CA ASP A 267 6.99 -2.51 -10.22
C ASP A 267 8.08 -2.16 -11.23
N TYR A 268 9.35 -2.29 -10.83
CA TYR A 268 10.48 -2.13 -11.74
C TYR A 268 10.40 -3.13 -12.89
N LEU A 269 10.22 -4.42 -12.60
CA LEU A 269 10.19 -5.46 -13.63
C LEU A 269 8.98 -5.33 -14.55
N LYS A 270 7.80 -4.97 -14.03
CA LYS A 270 6.61 -4.69 -14.83
C LYS A 270 6.82 -3.49 -15.75
N LYS A 271 7.37 -2.38 -15.22
CA LYS A 271 7.66 -1.16 -15.98
C LYS A 271 8.61 -1.42 -17.15
N TRP A 272 9.60 -2.30 -16.97
CA TRP A 272 10.61 -2.61 -17.97
C TRP A 272 10.35 -3.92 -18.73
N SER A 273 9.19 -4.55 -18.54
CA SER A 273 8.80 -5.75 -19.30
C SER A 273 8.42 -5.35 -20.72
N LYS A 274 9.00 -6.05 -21.71
CA LYS A 274 8.65 -5.86 -23.12
C LYS A 274 7.24 -6.38 -23.39
N THR A 275 6.61 -5.86 -24.44
CA THR A 275 5.37 -6.43 -24.98
C THR A 275 5.69 -7.64 -25.86
N ASN A 276 4.93 -8.71 -25.69
CA ASN A 276 5.02 -9.89 -26.53
C ASN A 276 4.23 -9.66 -27.83
N HIS A 277 4.94 -9.30 -28.89
CA HIS A 277 4.35 -9.02 -30.20
C HIS A 277 3.91 -10.28 -30.95
N ASN A 278 4.29 -11.47 -30.46
CA ASN A 278 3.93 -12.76 -31.08
C ASN A 278 2.53 -13.24 -30.70
N ASN A 279 1.86 -12.58 -29.75
CA ASN A 279 0.49 -12.85 -29.36
C ASN A 279 -0.38 -11.66 -29.77
N THR A 280 -1.54 -11.91 -30.37
CA THR A 280 -2.50 -10.90 -30.82
C THR A 280 -2.99 -10.01 -29.69
N THR A 281 -3.06 -10.55 -28.46
CA THR A 281 -3.42 -9.82 -27.24
C THR A 281 -2.29 -8.95 -26.69
N ARG A 282 -1.09 -9.04 -27.27
CA ARG A 282 0.11 -8.27 -26.90
C ARG A 282 0.35 -8.21 -25.38
N PRO A 283 0.39 -9.36 -24.67
CA PRO A 283 0.62 -9.37 -23.23
C PRO A 283 2.10 -9.05 -22.92
N PRO A 284 2.44 -8.74 -21.66
CA PRO A 284 3.84 -8.63 -21.24
C PRO A 284 4.63 -9.91 -21.52
N ALA A 285 5.89 -9.77 -21.91
CA ALA A 285 6.84 -10.85 -22.20
C ALA A 285 7.18 -11.69 -20.95
N ALA A 286 7.22 -11.04 -19.78
CA ALA A 286 7.34 -11.70 -18.49
C ALA A 286 6.13 -11.31 -17.63
N GLU A 287 5.45 -12.32 -17.10
CA GLU A 287 4.41 -12.14 -16.11
C GLU A 287 5.06 -12.06 -14.72
N VAL A 288 4.70 -11.04 -13.95
CA VAL A 288 5.27 -10.76 -12.63
C VAL A 288 4.13 -10.73 -11.62
N LYS A 289 4.11 -11.71 -10.70
CA LYS A 289 3.06 -11.90 -9.69
C LYS A 289 3.64 -11.76 -8.29
N ILE A 290 2.99 -10.96 -7.45
CA ILE A 290 3.34 -10.85 -6.05
C ILE A 290 2.29 -11.59 -5.21
N HIS A 291 2.73 -12.30 -4.19
CA HIS A 291 1.90 -13.16 -3.36
C HIS A 291 1.88 -12.64 -1.93
N GLN A 292 0.68 -12.57 -1.36
CA GLN A 292 0.47 -12.14 0.01
C GLN A 292 0.89 -13.24 0.98
N SER A 293 1.54 -12.84 2.07
CA SER A 293 1.90 -13.72 3.16
C SER A 293 0.66 -14.20 3.90
N ALA A 294 0.72 -15.43 4.40
CA ALA A 294 -0.32 -15.99 5.25
C ALA A 294 -0.29 -15.44 6.69
N PHE A 295 0.73 -14.65 7.04
CA PHE A 295 0.94 -14.11 8.38
C PHE A 295 0.95 -12.59 8.35
N GLY A 296 0.33 -11.97 9.35
CA GLY A 296 0.12 -10.52 9.40
C GLY A 296 -1.36 -10.16 9.26
N LEU A 297 -1.74 -8.98 9.75
CA LEU A 297 -3.12 -8.47 9.62
C LEU A 297 -3.26 -7.56 8.39
N GLY A 298 -2.13 -7.15 7.78
CA GLY A 298 -2.08 -6.31 6.59
C GLY A 298 -1.74 -7.07 5.30
N VAL A 299 -1.73 -6.34 4.18
CA VAL A 299 -1.23 -6.84 2.90
C VAL A 299 0.30 -6.81 2.93
N VAL A 300 0.88 -7.82 3.56
CA VAL A 300 2.32 -8.08 3.52
C VAL A 300 2.58 -9.09 2.43
N TYR A 301 3.51 -8.78 1.53
CA TYR A 301 3.97 -9.70 0.52
C TYR A 301 5.25 -10.37 1.01
N ASP A 302 5.32 -11.68 0.86
CA ASP A 302 6.51 -12.46 1.19
C ASP A 302 7.11 -13.16 -0.03
N ARG A 303 6.42 -13.15 -1.18
CA ARG A 303 6.87 -13.84 -2.39
C ARG A 303 6.52 -13.10 -3.68
N LEU A 304 7.41 -13.19 -4.66
CA LEU A 304 7.29 -12.66 -6.03
C LEU A 304 7.68 -13.76 -7.02
N THR A 305 6.80 -14.08 -7.96
CA THR A 305 7.03 -15.05 -9.02
C THR A 305 7.10 -14.33 -10.36
N ILE A 306 8.13 -14.65 -11.14
CA ILE A 306 8.35 -14.14 -12.50
C ILE A 306 8.29 -15.34 -13.44
N SER A 307 7.39 -15.32 -14.41
CA SER A 307 7.25 -16.42 -15.39
C SER A 307 7.16 -15.88 -16.81
N SER A 308 7.79 -16.56 -17.78
CA SER A 308 7.53 -16.31 -19.21
C SER A 308 6.75 -17.47 -19.82
N ASP A 309 5.86 -17.14 -20.75
CA ASP A 309 5.19 -18.16 -21.56
C ASP A 309 6.16 -18.66 -22.64
N SER A 310 6.87 -19.74 -22.31
CA SER A 310 7.91 -20.34 -23.15
C SER A 310 7.37 -21.01 -24.42
N ARG A 311 6.05 -21.11 -24.63
CA ARG A 311 5.50 -21.95 -25.72
C ARG A 311 5.76 -21.38 -27.12
N TYR A 312 5.95 -20.06 -27.26
CA TYR A 312 6.05 -19.41 -28.57
C TYR A 312 7.15 -18.34 -28.71
N THR A 313 7.80 -17.91 -27.63
CA THR A 313 8.68 -16.73 -27.65
C THR A 313 10.16 -17.01 -27.39
N GLY A 314 10.55 -18.20 -26.91
CA GLY A 314 11.95 -18.52 -26.59
C GLY A 314 12.60 -17.58 -25.57
N GLN A 315 11.82 -16.70 -24.92
CA GLN A 315 12.29 -15.69 -23.99
C GLN A 315 12.49 -16.33 -22.62
N LEU A 316 13.74 -16.39 -22.16
CA LEU A 316 14.08 -16.92 -20.85
C LEU A 316 13.99 -15.82 -19.79
N VAL A 317 13.50 -16.18 -18.61
CA VAL A 317 13.54 -15.30 -17.45
C VAL A 317 14.91 -15.48 -16.82
N SER A 318 15.81 -14.51 -17.03
CA SER A 318 17.16 -14.54 -16.44
C SER A 318 17.15 -13.87 -15.06
N PRO A 319 17.80 -14.46 -14.03
CA PRO A 319 17.93 -13.84 -12.72
C PRO A 319 18.86 -12.62 -12.73
N THR A 320 19.73 -12.44 -13.74
CA THR A 320 20.84 -11.47 -13.68
C THR A 320 20.40 -10.02 -13.43
N ILE A 321 19.30 -9.58 -14.04
CA ILE A 321 18.74 -8.24 -13.82
C ILE A 321 18.28 -8.11 -12.36
N LEU A 322 17.60 -9.14 -11.86
CA LEU A 322 17.08 -9.18 -10.49
C LEU A 322 18.24 -9.14 -9.48
N LEU A 323 19.28 -9.96 -9.66
CA LEU A 323 20.46 -9.97 -8.78
C LEU A 323 21.16 -8.59 -8.79
N SER A 324 21.27 -7.96 -9.96
CA SER A 324 21.90 -6.64 -10.10
C SER A 324 21.10 -5.54 -9.36
N LEU A 325 19.77 -5.60 -9.37
CA LEU A 325 18.92 -4.68 -8.61
C LEU A 325 19.07 -4.90 -7.11
N ILE A 326 19.11 -6.16 -6.67
CA ILE A 326 19.21 -6.52 -5.26
C ILE A 326 20.54 -6.06 -4.66
N GLU A 327 21.66 -6.35 -5.32
CA GLU A 327 22.99 -5.99 -4.84
C GLU A 327 23.33 -4.52 -5.11
N GLY A 328 23.16 -4.07 -6.36
CA GLY A 328 23.63 -2.77 -6.81
C GLY A 328 22.75 -1.60 -6.41
N VAL A 329 21.42 -1.78 -6.39
CA VAL A 329 20.47 -0.70 -6.10
C VAL A 329 19.94 -0.79 -4.67
N LEU A 330 19.47 -1.97 -4.27
CA LEU A 330 18.89 -2.19 -2.96
C LEU A 330 19.93 -2.50 -1.88
N GLY A 331 21.21 -2.64 -2.25
CA GLY A 331 22.34 -2.78 -1.32
C GLY A 331 22.26 -4.00 -0.40
N TYR A 332 21.56 -5.06 -0.81
CA TYR A 332 21.63 -6.34 -0.11
C TYR A 332 22.99 -6.99 -0.35
N LYS A 333 23.51 -7.71 0.66
CA LYS A 333 24.76 -8.46 0.54
C LYS A 333 24.47 -9.93 0.29
N SER A 334 25.16 -10.54 -0.67
CA SER A 334 25.10 -11.98 -0.89
C SER A 334 25.65 -12.73 0.32
N VAL A 335 24.89 -13.71 0.80
CA VAL A 335 25.24 -14.60 1.92
C VAL A 335 25.61 -15.97 1.40
N SER A 336 24.86 -16.48 0.42
CA SER A 336 25.17 -17.74 -0.26
C SER A 336 24.65 -17.71 -1.69
N SER A 337 25.33 -18.41 -2.59
CA SER A 337 24.89 -18.61 -3.97
C SER A 337 25.16 -20.04 -4.43
N ASP A 338 24.09 -20.71 -4.84
CA ASP A 338 24.06 -22.03 -5.45
C ASP A 338 23.72 -21.92 -6.94
N VAL A 339 23.62 -23.06 -7.64
CA VAL A 339 23.41 -23.13 -9.10
C VAL A 339 22.11 -22.43 -9.55
N SER A 340 21.06 -22.48 -8.73
CA SER A 340 19.75 -21.88 -9.04
C SER A 340 19.11 -21.20 -7.83
N SER A 341 19.89 -20.87 -6.80
CA SER A 341 19.39 -20.24 -5.58
C SER A 341 20.41 -19.22 -5.06
N TRP A 342 19.96 -18.03 -4.70
CA TRP A 342 20.81 -16.95 -4.18
C TRP A 342 20.17 -16.37 -2.93
N THR A 343 20.90 -16.33 -1.82
CA THR A 343 20.43 -15.79 -0.55
C THR A 343 21.17 -14.51 -0.22
N PHE A 344 20.40 -13.51 0.21
CA PHE A 344 20.85 -12.17 0.48
C PHE A 344 20.37 -11.70 1.84
N ARG A 345 21.18 -10.84 2.47
CA ARG A 345 20.85 -10.22 3.75
C ARG A 345 21.22 -8.75 3.76
N ARG A 346 20.38 -7.94 4.39
CA ARG A 346 20.62 -6.51 4.58
C ARG A 346 20.42 -6.15 6.04
N GLU A 347 21.47 -5.61 6.66
CA GLU A 347 21.48 -5.18 8.06
C GLU A 347 21.08 -3.72 8.27
N VAL A 348 21.00 -2.95 7.18
CA VAL A 348 20.80 -1.51 7.23
C VAL A 348 19.36 -1.18 6.84
N GLU A 349 18.68 -0.40 7.67
CA GLU A 349 17.33 0.11 7.38
C GLU A 349 17.28 0.87 6.04
N PHE A 350 16.10 0.85 5.40
CA PHE A 350 15.83 1.73 4.28
C PHE A 350 15.50 3.12 4.81
N LYS A 351 16.33 4.13 4.49
CA LYS A 351 15.97 5.51 4.76
C LYS A 351 14.87 5.92 3.79
N SER A 352 13.74 6.39 4.32
CA SER A 352 12.71 7.01 3.48
C SER A 352 13.35 8.20 2.76
N SER A 353 13.50 8.09 1.43
CA SER A 353 13.91 9.23 0.61
C SER A 353 12.76 10.21 0.57
N ARG A 354 12.70 11.15 1.51
CA ARG A 354 11.92 12.38 1.34
C ARG A 354 12.79 13.34 0.52
N TYR A 355 12.59 13.33 -0.79
CA TYR A 355 12.96 14.41 -1.69
C TYR A 355 11.75 14.75 -2.53
#